data_AF-A0A257P8I9-F1
#
_entry.id   AF-A0A257P8I9-F1
#
_cell.length_a   1.000
_cell.length_b   1.000
_cell.length_c   1.000
_cell.angle_alpha   90.00
_cell.angle_beta   90.00
_cell.angle_gamma   90.00
#
_symmetry.space_group_name_H-M   'P 1'
#
loop_
_entity.id
_entity.type
_entity.pdbx_description
1 polymer ?
#
loop_
_entity_poly.entity_id
_entity_poly.type
_entity_poly.pdbx_seq_one_letter_code
_entity_poly.pdbx_strand_id
1 'polypeptide(L)'
;MFVHVQGPWSELLGRLSLAAIPYSNVIIQFAFSLVVVGAIAVLGPLLYYRKVGYLVREWLSTVDHKKIGVMYIIIGLVMMFRGFFDGLMIRTQQVMADGPHSPGILEAAHGYLPPSHFDQIYSSHGTIMILFAVTPILTGLGNIIVPLQIGARDMAFPKMNAMSLWFTAVGAALVMVSLFVGDFSDAGWVGLIPLTELPYSPSVGVDYWMWAIQISSIGTTLNAVNMITTIVGMRAPGMRWDRLPIFTWTTLSTNIIGLTAFPVLGVTLALLGADRYLGTHFFTAGLGGNLMLYTDLFWIWGHPEVYFLVLPAFGILSEIIPVFAEKPLFGYITMVAATFAIAGISWSVWLHHFYTMGAGPYVNTFFSIATMLVGIPTGVKVFNWLFTMYRGRLTFTTPMLWAVGGLFLLLIGGMTGVMLANPAIDYTVHNSVFLIAHFHCMVLLIAFAIFGAV
;
A
#
# COMPACT_ATOMS: atom_id res chain seq x y z
N MET A 1 5.60 28.42 -11.42
CA MET A 1 4.25 27.87 -11.32
C MET A 1 3.35 28.77 -12.15
N PHE A 2 2.48 28.23 -13.01
CA PHE A 2 1.58 29.06 -13.83
C PHE A 2 0.32 29.47 -13.07
N VAL A 3 0.20 29.04 -11.82
CA VAL A 3 -0.91 29.35 -10.90
C VAL A 3 -0.40 30.20 -9.75
N HIS A 4 -1.27 31.09 -9.25
CA HIS A 4 -0.95 31.93 -8.10
C HIS A 4 -1.03 31.12 -6.81
N VAL A 5 0.12 30.94 -6.15
CA VAL A 5 0.21 30.19 -4.89
C VAL A 5 0.23 31.15 -3.71
N GLN A 6 -0.59 30.88 -2.70
CA GLN A 6 -0.59 31.68 -1.47
C GLN A 6 0.63 31.36 -0.59
N GLY A 7 1.18 32.39 0.05
CA GLY A 7 2.26 32.28 1.03
C GLY A 7 3.53 33.04 0.65
N PRO A 8 4.53 33.08 1.55
CA PRO A 8 5.81 33.72 1.30
C PRO A 8 6.54 33.04 0.14
N TRP A 9 7.15 33.83 -0.74
CA TRP A 9 7.94 33.35 -1.86
C TRP A 9 9.31 34.05 -1.86
N SER A 10 10.37 33.27 -2.07
CA SER A 10 11.73 33.76 -2.29
C SER A 10 12.29 33.23 -3.61
N GLU A 11 13.14 34.01 -4.27
CA GLU A 11 13.74 33.59 -5.55
C GLU A 11 14.66 32.37 -5.41
N LEU A 12 15.32 32.22 -4.25
CA LEU A 12 16.27 31.14 -4.00
C LEU A 12 15.59 29.86 -3.48
N LEU A 13 14.64 29.98 -2.56
CA LEU A 13 14.07 28.84 -1.83
C LEU A 13 12.59 28.58 -2.19
N GLY A 14 12.01 29.37 -3.10
CA GLY A 14 10.59 29.28 -3.42
C GLY A 14 9.72 29.53 -2.19
N ARG A 15 8.79 28.59 -1.91
CA ARG A 15 7.89 28.64 -0.75
C ARG A 15 8.54 28.22 0.58
N LEU A 16 9.75 27.67 0.54
CA LEU A 16 10.41 27.17 1.73
C LEU A 16 10.88 28.34 2.60
N SER A 17 10.46 28.33 3.86
CA SER A 17 10.85 29.32 4.87
C SER A 17 10.99 28.64 6.23
N LEU A 18 11.62 29.30 7.21
CA LEU A 18 11.71 28.77 8.58
C LEU A 18 10.34 28.55 9.22
N ALA A 19 9.29 29.25 8.75
CA ALA A 19 7.93 29.04 9.21
C ALA A 19 7.33 27.69 8.78
N ALA A 20 7.95 26.99 7.81
CA ALA A 20 7.53 25.65 7.42
C ALA A 20 7.90 24.57 8.45
N ILE A 21 8.70 24.89 9.46
CA ILE A 21 9.06 23.93 10.52
C ILE A 21 8.07 24.13 11.68
N PRO A 22 7.36 23.08 12.12
CA PRO A 22 6.33 23.19 13.16
C PRO A 22 6.95 23.26 14.57
N TYR A 23 7.62 24.37 14.89
CA TYR A 23 8.31 24.59 16.18
C TYR A 23 7.38 24.56 17.40
N SER A 24 6.13 24.97 17.24
CA SER A 24 5.14 25.02 18.32
C SER A 24 4.46 23.67 18.60
N ASN A 25 4.52 22.71 17.67
CA ASN A 25 3.80 21.45 17.80
C ASN A 25 4.60 20.45 18.66
N VAL A 26 4.21 20.33 19.93
CA VAL A 26 4.87 19.48 20.93
C VAL A 26 4.96 18.01 20.48
N ILE A 27 3.94 17.49 19.79
CA ILE A 27 3.90 16.10 19.32
C ILE A 27 4.96 15.88 18.24
N ILE A 28 5.06 16.79 17.28
CA ILE A 28 6.06 16.72 16.21
C ILE A 28 7.48 16.92 16.77
N GLN A 29 7.67 17.82 17.73
CA GLN A 29 8.96 18.00 18.41
C GLN A 29 9.39 16.74 19.16
N PHE A 30 8.45 16.06 19.83
CA PHE A 30 8.71 14.76 20.46
C PHE A 30 9.12 13.72 19.41
N ALA A 31 8.38 13.60 18.30
CA ALA A 31 8.73 12.71 17.20
C ALA A 31 10.12 13.02 16.62
N PHE A 32 10.45 14.30 16.45
CA PHE A 32 11.78 14.73 15.99
C PHE A 32 12.89 14.28 16.95
N SER A 33 12.67 14.42 18.26
CA SER A 33 13.63 13.94 19.26
C SER A 33 13.88 12.44 19.17
N LEU A 34 12.83 11.63 18.95
CA LEU A 34 12.95 10.18 18.75
C LEU A 34 13.73 9.85 17.48
N VAL A 35 13.48 10.57 16.38
CA VAL A 35 14.21 10.39 15.13
C VAL A 35 15.69 10.74 15.30
N VAL A 36 16.02 11.84 15.98
CA VAL A 36 17.41 12.23 16.26
C VAL A 36 18.11 11.17 17.12
N VAL A 37 17.46 10.69 18.18
CA VAL A 37 18.01 9.61 19.02
C VAL A 37 18.22 8.34 18.21
N GLY A 38 17.26 7.95 17.37
CA GLY A 38 17.37 6.81 16.46
C GLY A 38 18.51 6.97 15.46
N ALA A 39 18.65 8.16 14.86
CA ALA A 39 19.73 8.48 13.94
C ALA A 39 21.10 8.38 14.62
N ILE A 40 21.24 8.87 15.85
CA ILE A 40 22.46 8.72 16.65
C ILE A 40 22.73 7.24 16.96
N ALA A 41 21.70 6.48 17.34
CA ALA A 41 21.83 5.06 17.65
C ALA A 41 22.24 4.21 16.44
N VAL A 42 21.95 4.64 15.21
CA VAL A 42 22.36 3.97 13.97
C VAL A 42 23.70 4.50 13.45
N LEU A 43 23.84 5.82 13.31
CA LEU A 43 25.04 6.46 12.75
C LEU A 43 26.24 6.40 13.70
N GLY A 44 26.01 6.48 15.02
CA GLY A 44 27.06 6.42 16.03
C GLY A 44 27.89 5.14 15.93
N PRO A 45 27.28 3.94 16.01
CA PRO A 45 27.99 2.67 15.80
C PRO A 45 28.61 2.55 14.41
N LEU A 46 27.94 3.00 13.35
CA LEU A 46 28.48 2.94 11.98
C LEU A 46 29.78 3.74 11.84
N LEU A 47 29.83 4.93 12.44
CA LEU A 47 31.02 5.80 12.47
C LEU A 47 32.09 5.24 13.40
N TYR A 48 31.71 4.82 14.61
CA TYR A 48 32.63 4.25 15.61
C TYR A 48 33.36 3.00 15.08
N TYR A 49 32.62 2.06 14.49
CA TYR A 49 33.19 0.83 13.91
C TYR A 49 33.71 1.02 12.46
N ARG A 50 33.70 2.25 11.92
CA ARG A 50 34.15 2.60 10.56
C ARG A 50 33.51 1.75 9.46
N LYS A 51 32.22 1.43 9.60
CA LYS A 51 31.46 0.57 8.67
C LYS A 51 30.77 1.33 7.54
N VAL A 52 30.91 2.66 7.46
CA VAL A 52 30.34 3.48 6.37
C VAL A 52 30.76 2.97 4.99
N GLY A 53 32.05 2.70 4.78
CA GLY A 53 32.54 2.18 3.50
C GLY A 53 32.01 0.79 3.16
N TYR A 54 31.75 -0.05 4.17
CA TYR A 54 31.08 -1.34 3.99
C TYR A 54 29.62 -1.16 3.61
N LEU A 55 28.89 -0.29 4.31
CA LEU A 55 27.48 0.01 4.00
C LEU A 55 27.32 0.48 2.55
N VAL A 56 28.14 1.44 2.11
CA VAL A 56 28.07 1.96 0.75
C VAL A 56 28.34 0.86 -0.28
N ARG A 57 29.47 0.13 -0.16
CA ARG A 57 29.88 -0.86 -1.17
C ARG A 57 29.01 -2.11 -1.18
N GLU A 58 28.63 -2.61 -0.02
CA GLU A 58 27.97 -3.91 0.12
C GLU A 58 26.46 -3.85 0.12
N TRP A 59 25.86 -2.71 0.48
CA TRP A 59 24.41 -2.56 0.60
C TRP A 59 23.88 -1.48 -0.33
N LEU A 60 24.36 -0.24 -0.22
CA LEU A 60 23.76 0.87 -0.97
C LEU A 60 23.98 0.75 -2.49
N SER A 61 25.13 0.22 -2.92
CA SER A 61 25.46 -0.03 -4.33
C SER A 61 25.24 -1.47 -4.80
N THR A 62 24.56 -2.31 -4.01
CA THR A 62 24.37 -3.73 -4.36
C THR A 62 23.37 -3.91 -5.50
N VAL A 63 23.56 -4.98 -6.26
CA VAL A 63 22.58 -5.47 -7.25
C VAL A 63 22.00 -6.84 -6.89
N ASP A 64 22.50 -7.46 -5.81
CA ASP A 64 22.03 -8.77 -5.34
C ASP A 64 20.57 -8.69 -4.85
N HIS A 65 19.69 -9.47 -5.49
CA HIS A 65 18.26 -9.55 -5.16
C HIS A 65 17.96 -9.84 -3.68
N LYS A 66 18.83 -10.58 -2.98
CA LYS A 66 18.65 -10.91 -1.56
C LYS A 66 18.85 -9.67 -0.70
N LYS A 67 19.95 -8.94 -0.93
CA LYS A 67 20.25 -7.71 -0.18
C LYS A 67 19.23 -6.61 -0.50
N ILE A 68 18.84 -6.49 -1.77
CA ILE A 68 17.77 -5.57 -2.18
C ILE A 68 16.46 -5.91 -1.48
N GLY A 69 16.07 -7.19 -1.47
CA GLY A 69 14.85 -7.63 -0.81
C GLY A 69 14.87 -7.40 0.71
N VAL A 70 16.02 -7.58 1.37
CA VAL A 70 16.19 -7.23 2.79
C VAL A 70 16.00 -5.74 3.02
N MET A 71 16.57 -4.88 2.17
CA MET A 71 16.38 -3.43 2.28
C MET A 71 14.92 -3.01 2.08
N TYR A 72 14.21 -3.63 1.14
CA TYR A 72 12.77 -3.44 0.95
C TYR A 72 11.97 -3.77 2.22
N ILE A 73 12.26 -4.92 2.85
CA ILE A 73 11.60 -5.32 4.10
C ILE A 73 11.93 -4.32 5.22
N ILE A 74 13.19 -3.88 5.35
CA ILE A 74 13.58 -2.90 6.37
C ILE A 74 12.84 -1.57 6.19
N ILE A 75 12.77 -1.04 4.96
CA ILE A 75 11.98 0.17 4.66
C ILE A 75 10.54 -0.04 5.10
N GLY A 76 9.93 -1.16 4.67
CA GLY A 76 8.55 -1.44 4.99
C GLY A 76 8.28 -1.61 6.48
N LEU A 77 9.19 -2.22 7.25
CA LEU A 77 9.08 -2.34 8.71
C LEU A 77 9.20 -1.00 9.43
N VAL A 78 10.14 -0.13 9.01
CA VAL A 78 10.28 1.23 9.56
C VAL A 78 9.00 2.04 9.30
N MET A 79 8.49 1.97 8.08
CA MET A 79 7.26 2.65 7.68
C MET A 79 6.03 2.05 8.38
N MET A 80 5.98 0.73 8.59
CA MET A 80 4.93 0.07 9.38
C MET A 80 4.94 0.55 10.84
N PHE A 81 6.12 0.71 11.45
CA PHE A 81 6.25 1.26 12.80
C PHE A 81 5.70 2.68 12.87
N ARG A 82 6.07 3.55 11.91
CA ARG A 82 5.49 4.90 11.79
C ARG A 82 3.97 4.84 11.65
N GLY A 83 3.46 4.05 10.70
CA GLY A 83 2.01 3.88 10.47
C GLY A 83 1.26 3.35 11.70
N PHE A 84 1.89 2.49 12.51
CA PHE A 84 1.33 2.01 13.77
C PHE A 84 1.14 3.13 14.79
N PHE A 85 2.11 4.05 14.97
CA PHE A 85 1.93 5.20 15.86
C PHE A 85 0.83 6.12 15.38
N ASP A 86 0.70 6.36 14.08
CA ASP A 86 -0.43 7.11 13.55
C ASP A 86 -1.77 6.42 13.86
N GLY A 87 -1.84 5.09 13.68
CA GLY A 87 -3.02 4.30 14.04
C GLY A 87 -3.37 4.40 15.52
N LEU A 88 -2.35 4.32 16.40
CA LEU A 88 -2.53 4.55 17.83
C LEU A 88 -3.07 5.94 18.11
N MET A 89 -2.47 6.97 17.52
CA MET A 89 -2.88 8.36 17.70
C MET A 89 -4.31 8.61 17.25
N ILE A 90 -4.72 8.04 16.10
CA ILE A 90 -6.09 8.12 15.61
C ILE A 90 -7.05 7.53 16.65
N ARG A 91 -6.75 6.35 17.19
CA ARG A 91 -7.62 5.66 18.14
C ARG A 91 -7.65 6.34 19.51
N THR A 92 -6.52 6.81 20.02
CA THR A 92 -6.48 7.55 21.28
C THR A 92 -7.23 8.88 21.17
N GLN A 93 -7.11 9.58 20.03
CA GLN A 93 -7.89 10.79 19.78
C GLN A 93 -9.39 10.48 19.78
N GLN A 94 -9.84 9.43 19.09
CA GLN A 94 -11.25 9.05 19.05
C GLN A 94 -11.81 8.69 20.42
N VAL A 95 -11.05 7.98 21.25
CA VAL A 95 -11.47 7.64 22.62
C VAL A 95 -11.53 8.89 23.50
N MET A 96 -10.55 9.79 23.38
CA MET A 96 -10.51 11.00 24.20
C MET A 96 -11.53 12.06 23.78
N ALA A 97 -11.93 12.07 22.50
CA ALA A 97 -12.91 12.99 21.94
C ALA A 97 -14.36 12.45 22.01
N ASP A 98 -14.58 11.30 22.65
CA ASP A 98 -15.91 10.69 22.71
C ASP A 98 -16.86 11.48 23.63
N GLY A 99 -18.03 11.80 23.08
CA GLY A 99 -19.11 12.51 23.77
C GLY A 99 -19.02 14.05 23.76
N PRO A 100 -20.17 14.76 23.92
CA PRO A 100 -20.25 16.22 23.76
C PRO A 100 -19.47 17.05 24.78
N HIS A 101 -19.09 16.44 25.91
CA HIS A 101 -18.41 17.11 27.03
C HIS A 101 -16.95 16.66 27.17
N SER A 102 -16.40 15.96 26.17
CA SER A 102 -15.01 15.54 26.20
C SER A 102 -14.07 16.76 26.25
N PRO A 103 -13.08 16.79 27.15
CA PRO A 103 -12.17 17.91 27.26
C PRO A 103 -11.19 17.93 26.07
N GLY A 104 -10.80 19.14 25.67
CA GLY A 104 -9.75 19.40 24.69
C GLY A 104 -8.44 19.83 25.34
N ILE A 105 -7.31 19.32 24.85
CA ILE A 105 -5.95 19.75 25.20
C ILE A 105 -5.16 20.04 23.91
N LEU A 106 -3.99 20.69 24.03
CA LEU A 106 -3.10 20.96 22.89
C LEU A 106 -3.81 21.63 21.70
N GLU A 107 -4.64 22.64 21.99
CA GLU A 107 -5.42 23.42 21.01
C GLU A 107 -6.56 22.66 20.30
N ALA A 108 -6.79 21.39 20.64
CA ALA A 108 -7.95 20.64 20.16
C ALA A 108 -9.21 21.04 20.95
N ALA A 109 -10.35 21.10 20.27
CA ALA A 109 -11.66 21.30 20.93
C ALA A 109 -12.07 20.08 21.77
N HIS A 110 -11.76 18.88 21.28
CA HIS A 110 -11.99 17.59 21.92
C HIS A 110 -10.76 16.71 21.72
N GLY A 111 -10.34 15.96 22.74
CA GLY A 111 -9.13 15.14 22.67
C GLY A 111 -7.85 16.01 22.66
N TYR A 112 -6.87 15.65 21.84
CA TYR A 112 -5.55 16.29 21.79
C TYR A 112 -5.02 16.59 20.38
N LEU A 113 -5.72 16.15 19.33
CA LEU A 113 -5.39 16.46 17.93
C LEU A 113 -6.39 17.46 17.35
N PRO A 114 -5.94 18.67 16.96
CA PRO A 114 -6.74 19.57 16.14
C PRO A 114 -7.13 18.92 14.79
N PRO A 115 -8.24 19.33 14.14
CA PRO A 115 -8.73 18.70 12.91
C PRO A 115 -7.67 18.59 11.81
N SER A 116 -6.94 19.68 11.52
CA SER A 116 -5.89 19.67 10.48
C SER A 116 -4.77 18.67 10.77
N HIS A 117 -4.41 18.46 12.03
CA HIS A 117 -3.38 17.49 12.40
C HIS A 117 -3.92 16.06 12.36
N PHE A 118 -5.15 15.84 12.80
CA PHE A 118 -5.83 14.55 12.68
C PHE A 118 -5.96 14.13 11.21
N ASP A 119 -6.31 15.08 10.35
CA ASP A 119 -6.51 14.84 8.92
C ASP A 119 -5.22 14.43 8.22
N GLN A 120 -4.11 15.07 8.57
CA GLN A 120 -2.77 14.67 8.11
C GLN A 120 -2.36 13.29 8.60
N ILE A 121 -2.64 12.96 9.87
CA ILE A 121 -2.30 11.66 10.46
C ILE A 121 -3.07 10.53 9.77
N TYR A 122 -4.39 10.64 9.57
CA TYR A 122 -5.12 9.54 8.90
C TYR A 122 -4.74 9.41 7.42
N SER A 123 -4.49 10.54 6.73
CA SER A 123 -4.06 10.55 5.33
C SER A 123 -2.69 9.89 5.16
N SER A 124 -1.74 10.23 6.04
CA SER A 124 -0.41 9.64 6.03
C SER A 124 -0.42 8.17 6.50
N HIS A 125 -1.22 7.81 7.51
CA HIS A 125 -1.42 6.42 7.92
C HIS A 125 -1.83 5.53 6.74
N GLY A 126 -2.90 5.89 6.02
CA GLY A 126 -3.39 5.11 4.89
C GLY A 126 -2.35 4.99 3.77
N THR A 127 -1.73 6.12 3.41
CA THR A 127 -0.68 6.18 2.37
C THR A 127 0.51 5.28 2.73
N ILE A 128 0.97 5.36 3.98
CA ILE A 128 2.12 4.60 4.46
C ILE A 128 1.81 3.11 4.53
N MET A 129 0.71 2.72 5.16
CA MET A 129 0.42 1.31 5.40
C MET A 129 0.28 0.54 4.09
N ILE A 130 -0.36 1.13 3.09
CA ILE A 130 -0.58 0.49 1.79
C ILE A 130 0.72 0.53 0.96
N LEU A 131 1.25 1.72 0.67
CA LEU A 131 2.27 1.90 -0.37
C LEU A 131 3.71 1.80 0.13
N PHE A 132 3.96 2.12 1.40
CA PHE A 132 5.31 2.21 1.95
C PHE A 132 5.62 1.22 3.07
N ALA A 133 4.63 0.49 3.56
CA ALA A 133 4.80 -0.61 4.51
C ALA A 133 4.56 -1.96 3.85
N VAL A 134 3.31 -2.27 3.49
CA VAL A 134 2.93 -3.60 2.96
C VAL A 134 3.56 -3.86 1.59
N THR A 135 3.43 -2.94 0.63
CA THR A 135 4.00 -3.10 -0.72
C THR A 135 5.51 -3.38 -0.71
N PRO A 136 6.35 -2.61 0.02
CA PRO A 136 7.77 -2.88 0.14
C PRO A 136 8.08 -4.24 0.77
N ILE A 137 7.38 -4.64 1.84
CA ILE A 137 7.63 -5.95 2.48
C ILE A 137 7.33 -7.09 1.52
N LEU A 138 6.16 -7.07 0.85
CA LEU A 138 5.80 -8.10 -0.13
C LEU A 138 6.75 -8.12 -1.33
N THR A 139 7.15 -6.94 -1.82
CA THR A 139 8.14 -6.80 -2.90
C THR A 139 9.50 -7.36 -2.49
N GLY A 140 9.90 -7.12 -1.24
CA GLY A 140 11.15 -7.62 -0.68
C GLY A 140 11.16 -9.14 -0.52
N LEU A 141 10.06 -9.72 -0.04
CA LEU A 141 9.87 -11.17 0.01
C LEU A 141 9.91 -11.79 -1.40
N GLY A 142 9.23 -11.18 -2.37
CA GLY A 142 9.29 -11.60 -3.77
C GLY A 142 10.72 -11.56 -4.33
N ASN A 143 11.45 -10.48 -4.05
CA ASN A 143 12.85 -10.31 -4.44
C ASN A 143 13.74 -11.41 -3.87
N ILE A 144 13.59 -11.78 -2.60
CA ILE A 144 14.41 -12.83 -1.96
C ILE A 144 14.03 -14.21 -2.49
N ILE A 145 12.74 -14.54 -2.47
CA ILE A 145 12.24 -15.90 -2.58
C ILE A 145 12.10 -16.35 -4.04
N VAL A 146 11.60 -15.50 -4.95
CA VAL A 146 11.24 -15.94 -6.31
C VAL A 146 12.44 -16.44 -7.11
N PRO A 147 13.59 -15.73 -7.21
CA PRO A 147 14.75 -16.25 -7.92
C PRO A 147 15.22 -17.59 -7.39
N LEU A 148 15.19 -17.79 -6.06
CA LEU A 148 15.54 -19.05 -5.41
C LEU A 148 14.54 -20.16 -5.76
N GLN A 149 13.24 -19.87 -5.74
CA GLN A 149 12.19 -20.82 -6.09
C GLN A 149 12.27 -21.28 -7.55
N ILE A 150 12.66 -20.40 -8.48
CA ILE A 150 12.78 -20.75 -9.90
C ILE A 150 14.16 -21.27 -10.31
N GLY A 151 15.11 -21.34 -9.38
CA GLY A 151 16.49 -21.75 -9.65
C GLY A 151 17.30 -20.76 -10.49
N ALA A 152 16.92 -19.48 -10.47
CA ALA A 152 17.69 -18.40 -11.10
C ALA A 152 18.80 -17.91 -10.16
N ARG A 153 19.90 -17.43 -10.74
CA ARG A 153 21.02 -16.85 -9.96
C ARG A 153 20.70 -15.48 -9.39
N ASP A 154 19.94 -14.70 -10.15
CA ASP A 154 19.53 -13.33 -9.85
C ASP A 154 18.32 -12.96 -10.73
N MET A 155 17.82 -11.74 -10.59
CA MET A 155 16.76 -11.15 -11.42
C MET A 155 17.24 -10.82 -12.85
N ALA A 156 16.31 -10.66 -13.79
CA ALA A 156 16.60 -10.34 -15.19
C ALA A 156 17.34 -9.02 -15.39
N PHE A 157 16.97 -8.00 -14.60
CA PHE A 157 17.56 -6.67 -14.65
C PHE A 157 18.03 -6.22 -13.26
N PRO A 158 19.20 -6.68 -12.77
CA PRO A 158 19.66 -6.41 -11.40
C PRO A 158 19.82 -4.91 -11.08
N LYS A 159 20.27 -4.11 -12.05
CA LYS A 159 20.38 -2.64 -11.89
C LYS A 159 19.01 -1.95 -11.83
N MET A 160 18.06 -2.39 -12.64
CA MET A 160 16.68 -1.90 -12.59
C MET A 160 16.04 -2.24 -11.26
N ASN A 161 16.33 -3.42 -10.72
CA ASN A 161 15.92 -3.84 -9.39
C ASN A 161 16.40 -2.89 -8.28
N ALA A 162 17.68 -2.52 -8.31
CA ALA A 162 18.24 -1.55 -7.37
C ALA A 162 17.60 -0.17 -7.54
N MET A 163 17.36 0.27 -8.78
CA MET A 163 16.67 1.53 -9.06
C MET A 163 15.23 1.55 -8.53
N SER A 164 14.48 0.45 -8.70
CA SER A 164 13.14 0.30 -8.13
C SER A 164 13.11 0.50 -6.62
N LEU A 165 14.06 -0.11 -5.89
CA LEU A 165 14.19 0.08 -4.45
C LEU A 165 14.41 1.55 -4.09
N TRP A 166 15.31 2.22 -4.81
CA TRP A 166 15.63 3.61 -4.51
C TRP A 166 14.48 4.57 -4.82
N PHE A 167 13.67 4.30 -5.85
CA PHE A 167 12.43 5.07 -6.07
C PHE A 167 11.43 4.89 -4.93
N THR A 168 11.23 3.66 -4.44
CA THR A 168 10.41 3.41 -3.24
C THR A 168 10.98 4.14 -2.01
N ALA A 169 12.30 4.09 -1.81
CA ALA A 169 12.97 4.75 -0.69
C ALA A 169 12.83 6.29 -0.74
N VAL A 170 12.94 6.89 -1.93
CA VAL A 170 12.74 8.34 -2.12
C VAL A 170 11.29 8.72 -1.85
N GLY A 171 10.31 7.94 -2.33
CA GLY A 171 8.90 8.17 -2.02
C GLY A 171 8.61 8.11 -0.52
N ALA A 172 9.13 7.08 0.16
CA ALA A 172 9.02 6.94 1.62
C ALA A 172 9.70 8.11 2.35
N ALA A 173 10.88 8.53 1.89
CA ALA A 173 11.61 9.65 2.46
C ALA A 173 10.84 10.97 2.33
N LEU A 174 10.16 11.23 1.20
CA LEU A 174 9.32 12.42 1.03
C LEU A 174 8.18 12.46 2.05
N VAL A 175 7.52 11.32 2.31
CA VAL A 175 6.51 11.23 3.37
C VAL A 175 7.13 11.53 4.74
N MET A 176 8.31 10.98 5.04
CA MET A 176 8.98 11.22 6.33
C MET A 176 9.46 12.66 6.50
N VAL A 177 9.92 13.32 5.43
CA VAL A 177 10.34 14.73 5.45
C VAL A 177 9.15 15.66 5.69
N SER A 178 7.99 15.35 5.11
CA SER A 178 6.76 16.16 5.29
C SER A 178 6.32 16.31 6.74
N LEU A 179 6.72 15.40 7.63
CA LEU A 179 6.45 15.48 9.07
C LEU A 179 7.16 16.67 9.73
N PHE A 180 8.32 17.08 9.21
CA PHE A 180 9.19 18.09 9.83
C PHE A 180 9.32 19.37 9.01
N VAL A 181 9.03 19.32 7.71
CA VAL A 181 9.17 20.46 6.79
C VAL A 181 7.90 20.59 5.94
N GLY A 182 7.06 21.55 6.30
CA GLY A 182 5.72 21.72 5.76
C GLY A 182 4.73 20.81 6.47
N ASP A 183 3.75 20.35 5.70
CA ASP A 183 2.61 19.57 6.17
C ASP A 183 2.46 18.34 5.24
N PHE A 184 1.73 17.32 5.67
CA PHE A 184 1.25 16.26 4.75
C PHE A 184 -0.16 16.58 4.23
N SER A 185 -0.65 15.81 3.26
CA SER A 185 -2.02 15.97 2.75
C SER A 185 -3.04 15.73 3.85
N ASP A 186 -4.04 16.60 3.95
CA ASP A 186 -5.25 16.48 4.76
C ASP A 186 -6.46 15.95 3.95
N ALA A 187 -6.29 15.72 2.65
CA ALA A 187 -7.32 15.24 1.74
C ALA A 187 -7.50 13.71 1.72
N GLY A 188 -7.05 12.99 2.74
CA GLY A 188 -7.11 11.53 2.80
C GLY A 188 -6.10 10.83 1.88
N TRP A 189 -5.94 9.51 2.08
CA TRP A 189 -5.01 8.71 1.28
C TRP A 189 -5.41 8.59 -0.20
N VAL A 190 -6.70 8.82 -0.51
CA VAL A 190 -7.28 8.83 -1.85
C VAL A 190 -7.11 10.18 -2.55
N GLY A 191 -6.81 11.27 -1.83
CA GLY A 191 -6.80 12.62 -2.38
C GLY A 191 -8.22 13.05 -2.78
N LEU A 192 -9.08 13.27 -1.79
CA LEU A 192 -10.49 13.64 -1.96
C LEU A 192 -10.62 14.92 -2.81
N ILE A 193 -11.43 14.84 -3.86
CA ILE A 193 -11.74 15.96 -4.76
C ILE A 193 -13.08 16.56 -4.35
N PRO A 194 -13.23 17.91 -4.32
CA PRO A 194 -12.28 18.93 -4.76
C PRO A 194 -11.27 19.39 -3.69
N LEU A 195 -11.20 18.72 -2.53
CA LEU A 195 -10.38 19.18 -1.40
C LEU A 195 -8.89 19.34 -1.76
N THR A 196 -8.36 18.59 -2.72
CA THR A 196 -6.98 18.73 -3.21
C THR A 196 -6.72 19.98 -4.06
N GLU A 197 -7.74 20.76 -4.45
CA GLU A 197 -7.52 22.01 -5.21
C GLU A 197 -6.87 23.09 -4.32
N LEU A 198 -6.09 23.99 -4.92
CA LEU A 198 -5.40 25.07 -4.21
C LEU A 198 -6.31 25.97 -3.35
N PRO A 199 -7.56 26.31 -3.73
CA PRO A 199 -8.44 27.11 -2.89
C PRO A 199 -8.83 26.44 -1.56
N TYR A 200 -8.86 25.11 -1.53
CA TYR A 200 -9.21 24.34 -0.32
C TYR A 200 -7.96 23.84 0.42
N SER A 201 -6.94 23.40 -0.32
CA SER A 201 -5.65 22.93 0.19
C SER A 201 -4.49 23.75 -0.39
N PRO A 202 -4.28 24.99 0.08
CA PRO A 202 -3.21 25.87 -0.39
C PRO A 202 -1.82 25.43 0.09
N SER A 203 -1.74 24.56 1.10
CA SER A 203 -0.48 24.05 1.66
C SER A 203 0.30 23.16 0.67
N VAL A 204 1.49 22.73 1.07
CA VAL A 204 2.34 21.81 0.30
C VAL A 204 1.98 20.34 0.51
N GLY A 205 1.00 20.03 1.37
CA GLY A 205 0.70 18.67 1.80
C GLY A 205 0.26 17.73 0.67
N VAL A 206 -0.65 18.21 -0.18
CA VAL A 206 -1.09 17.47 -1.38
C VAL A 206 0.08 17.25 -2.34
N ASP A 207 1.03 18.18 -2.40
CA ASP A 207 2.20 18.08 -3.27
C ASP A 207 3.15 16.98 -2.78
N TYR A 208 3.42 16.90 -1.46
CA TYR A 208 4.18 15.79 -0.88
C TYR A 208 3.54 14.44 -1.16
N TRP A 209 2.22 14.32 -0.92
CA TRP A 209 1.46 13.10 -1.17
C TRP A 209 1.56 12.68 -2.64
N MET A 210 1.30 13.60 -3.57
CA MET A 210 1.32 13.34 -5.01
C MET A 210 2.71 12.89 -5.48
N TRP A 211 3.78 13.61 -5.12
CA TRP A 211 5.13 13.28 -5.56
C TRP A 211 5.69 12.01 -4.91
N ALA A 212 5.38 11.77 -3.63
CA ALA A 212 5.77 10.54 -2.96
C ALA A 212 5.20 9.31 -3.68
N ILE A 213 3.91 9.36 -4.02
CA ILE A 213 3.24 8.27 -4.76
C ILE A 213 3.77 8.19 -6.19
N GLN A 214 3.88 9.31 -6.92
CA GLN A 214 4.33 9.33 -8.31
C GLN A 214 5.71 8.66 -8.48
N ILE A 215 6.66 9.00 -7.62
CA ILE A 215 8.02 8.46 -7.68
C ILE A 215 8.00 6.96 -7.33
N SER A 216 7.25 6.57 -6.30
CA SER A 216 7.09 5.16 -5.90
C SER A 216 6.47 4.33 -7.02
N SER A 217 5.46 4.87 -7.72
CA SER A 217 4.78 4.22 -8.85
C SER A 217 5.72 3.87 -10.00
N ILE A 218 6.72 4.72 -10.29
CA ILE A 218 7.76 4.42 -11.28
C ILE A 218 8.59 3.23 -10.81
N GLY A 219 8.99 3.22 -9.55
CA GLY A 219 9.73 2.12 -8.93
C GLY A 219 9.00 0.77 -9.01
N THR A 220 7.71 0.76 -8.65
CA THR A 220 6.85 -0.44 -8.72
C THR A 220 6.69 -0.93 -10.15
N THR A 221 6.50 -0.03 -11.12
CA THR A 221 6.39 -0.38 -12.55
C THR A 221 7.66 -1.06 -13.05
N LEU A 222 8.84 -0.51 -12.73
CA LEU A 222 10.13 -1.10 -13.09
C LEU A 222 10.34 -2.47 -12.44
N ASN A 223 9.94 -2.63 -11.17
CA ASN A 223 10.01 -3.92 -10.48
C ASN A 223 9.09 -4.95 -11.13
N ALA A 224 7.90 -4.54 -11.55
CA ALA A 224 6.95 -5.41 -12.25
C ALA A 224 7.52 -5.96 -13.56
N VAL A 225 8.09 -5.10 -14.41
CA VAL A 225 8.77 -5.52 -15.64
C VAL A 225 9.89 -6.52 -15.34
N ASN A 226 10.72 -6.23 -14.34
CA ASN A 226 11.84 -7.08 -13.95
C ASN A 226 11.38 -8.45 -13.43
N MET A 227 10.41 -8.48 -12.52
CA MET A 227 9.91 -9.72 -11.93
C MET A 227 9.19 -10.60 -12.95
N ILE A 228 8.36 -10.02 -13.83
CA ILE A 228 7.73 -10.77 -14.92
C ILE A 228 8.80 -11.38 -15.82
N THR A 229 9.77 -10.58 -16.27
CA THR A 229 10.84 -11.06 -17.15
C THR A 229 11.66 -12.17 -16.49
N THR A 230 11.94 -12.05 -15.20
CA THR A 230 12.65 -13.06 -14.41
C THR A 230 11.87 -14.38 -14.37
N ILE A 231 10.60 -14.34 -13.98
CA ILE A 231 9.76 -15.53 -13.87
C ILE A 231 9.53 -16.18 -15.22
N VAL A 232 9.32 -15.41 -16.29
CA VAL A 232 9.04 -15.92 -17.64
C VAL A 232 10.30 -16.47 -18.31
N GLY A 233 11.42 -15.76 -18.19
CA GLY A 233 12.61 -15.97 -19.01
C GLY A 233 13.79 -16.69 -18.34
N MET A 234 13.84 -16.79 -17.00
CA MET A 234 15.04 -17.25 -16.28
C MET A 234 14.86 -18.51 -15.44
N ARG A 235 13.76 -19.25 -15.62
CA ARG A 235 13.53 -20.51 -14.89
C ARG A 235 14.60 -21.55 -15.21
N ALA A 236 14.94 -22.37 -14.22
CA ALA A 236 15.87 -23.47 -14.39
C ALA A 236 15.37 -24.49 -15.45
N PRO A 237 16.29 -25.13 -16.21
CA PRO A 237 15.93 -26.17 -17.15
C PRO A 237 15.10 -27.29 -16.50
N GLY A 238 13.99 -27.68 -17.12
CA GLY A 238 13.07 -28.69 -16.59
C GLY A 238 11.93 -28.15 -15.70
N MET A 239 11.97 -26.86 -15.34
CA MET A 239 10.87 -26.18 -14.64
C MET A 239 9.81 -25.71 -15.64
N ARG A 240 8.85 -26.60 -15.90
CA ARG A 240 7.64 -26.31 -16.68
C ARG A 240 6.66 -25.46 -15.86
N TRP A 241 5.72 -24.81 -16.53
CA TRP A 241 4.70 -23.95 -15.90
C TRP A 241 3.84 -24.70 -14.86
N ASP A 242 3.52 -25.97 -15.10
CA ASP A 242 2.78 -26.83 -14.17
C ASP A 242 3.58 -27.24 -12.92
N ARG A 243 4.83 -26.79 -12.77
CA ARG A 243 5.71 -27.10 -11.63
C ARG A 243 6.14 -25.89 -10.82
N LEU A 244 5.68 -24.68 -11.18
CA LEU A 244 6.03 -23.46 -10.45
C LEU A 244 5.38 -23.44 -9.06
N PRO A 245 6.10 -23.02 -8.00
CA PRO A 245 5.50 -22.81 -6.68
C PRO A 245 4.35 -21.79 -6.73
N ILE A 246 3.40 -21.89 -5.80
CA ILE A 246 2.22 -21.00 -5.80
C ILE A 246 2.62 -19.56 -5.44
N PHE A 247 3.62 -19.38 -4.57
CA PHE A 247 4.15 -18.05 -4.31
C PHE A 247 4.73 -17.39 -5.58
N THR A 248 5.39 -18.16 -6.45
CA THR A 248 5.87 -17.63 -7.74
C THR A 248 4.71 -17.27 -8.67
N TRP A 249 3.65 -18.09 -8.76
CA TRP A 249 2.47 -17.78 -9.56
C TRP A 249 1.74 -16.53 -9.12
N THR A 250 1.52 -16.40 -7.82
CA THR A 250 0.86 -15.22 -7.22
C THR A 250 1.72 -13.97 -7.33
N THR A 251 3.04 -14.10 -7.25
CA THR A 251 3.96 -13.00 -7.55
C THR A 251 3.88 -12.61 -9.03
N LEU A 252 3.81 -13.57 -9.96
CA LEU A 252 3.63 -13.28 -11.38
C LEU A 252 2.33 -12.52 -11.65
N SER A 253 1.19 -13.00 -11.13
CA SER A 253 -0.10 -12.32 -11.32
C SER A 253 -0.11 -10.92 -10.72
N THR A 254 0.51 -10.76 -9.56
CA THR A 254 0.67 -9.45 -8.89
C THR A 254 1.45 -8.48 -9.75
N ASN A 255 2.59 -8.90 -10.31
CA ASN A 255 3.39 -8.02 -11.14
C ASN A 255 2.72 -7.71 -12.48
N ILE A 256 1.87 -8.60 -13.01
CA ILE A 256 1.02 -8.28 -14.18
C ILE A 256 0.06 -7.14 -13.84
N ILE A 257 -0.64 -7.22 -12.70
CA ILE A 257 -1.49 -6.13 -12.21
C ILE A 257 -0.67 -4.84 -12.03
N GLY A 258 0.49 -4.94 -11.38
CA GLY A 258 1.36 -3.79 -11.14
C GLY A 258 1.77 -3.09 -12.43
N LEU A 259 2.16 -3.86 -13.45
CA LEU A 259 2.55 -3.34 -14.75
C LEU A 259 1.41 -2.61 -15.46
N THR A 260 0.16 -3.07 -15.31
CA THR A 260 -0.99 -2.48 -16.03
C THR A 260 -1.73 -1.41 -15.23
N ALA A 261 -1.69 -1.45 -13.90
CA ALA A 261 -2.43 -0.53 -13.00
C ALA A 261 -1.67 0.75 -12.66
N PHE A 262 -0.38 0.66 -12.31
CA PHE A 262 0.40 1.82 -11.87
C PHE A 262 0.54 2.93 -12.94
N PRO A 263 0.60 2.63 -14.25
CA PRO A 263 0.55 3.68 -15.26
C PRO A 263 -0.71 4.55 -15.19
N VAL A 264 -1.87 3.97 -14.83
CA VAL A 264 -3.13 4.72 -14.67
C VAL A 264 -2.99 5.73 -13.53
N LEU A 265 -2.55 5.28 -12.35
CA LEU A 265 -2.29 6.17 -11.21
C LEU A 265 -1.29 7.28 -11.56
N GLY A 266 -0.21 6.92 -12.27
CA GLY A 266 0.81 7.87 -12.70
C GLY A 266 0.26 8.98 -13.60
N VAL A 267 -0.69 8.66 -14.47
CA VAL A 267 -1.38 9.65 -15.31
C VAL A 267 -2.38 10.46 -14.47
N THR A 268 -3.19 9.82 -13.62
CA THR A 268 -4.16 10.51 -12.76
C THR A 268 -3.49 11.57 -11.89
N LEU A 269 -2.37 11.24 -11.24
CA LEU A 269 -1.60 12.17 -10.42
C LEU A 269 -0.89 13.24 -11.25
N ALA A 270 -0.43 12.92 -12.47
CA ALA A 270 0.12 13.93 -13.36
C ALA A 270 -0.92 14.96 -13.80
N LEU A 271 -2.17 14.53 -14.06
CA LEU A 271 -3.30 15.42 -14.36
C LEU A 271 -3.69 16.28 -13.14
N LEU A 272 -3.72 15.69 -11.95
CA LEU A 272 -3.93 16.44 -10.70
C LEU A 272 -2.83 17.47 -10.46
N GLY A 273 -1.59 17.09 -10.74
CA GLY A 273 -0.44 18.00 -10.71
C GLY A 273 -0.56 19.11 -11.76
N ALA A 274 -1.05 18.81 -12.96
CA ALA A 274 -1.31 19.84 -13.95
C ALA A 274 -2.35 20.86 -13.44
N ASP A 275 -3.42 20.42 -12.78
CA ASP A 275 -4.42 21.32 -12.20
C ASP A 275 -3.79 22.20 -11.10
N ARG A 276 -2.95 21.63 -10.24
CA ARG A 276 -2.28 22.38 -9.15
C ARG A 276 -1.13 23.28 -9.60
N TYR A 277 -0.38 22.94 -10.66
CA TYR A 277 0.86 23.64 -11.04
C TYR A 277 0.76 24.45 -12.33
N LEU A 278 -0.06 23.99 -13.27
CA LEU A 278 -0.19 24.55 -14.61
C LEU A 278 -1.53 25.28 -14.81
N GLY A 279 -2.47 25.15 -13.88
CA GLY A 279 -3.78 25.79 -13.94
C GLY A 279 -4.70 25.13 -14.96
N THR A 280 -4.53 23.83 -15.22
CA THR A 280 -5.49 23.06 -16.01
C THR A 280 -6.78 22.80 -15.22
N HIS A 281 -7.78 22.26 -15.90
CA HIS A 281 -9.13 22.03 -15.34
C HIS A 281 -9.60 20.60 -15.62
N PHE A 282 -8.80 19.60 -15.27
CA PHE A 282 -9.20 18.20 -15.42
C PHE A 282 -10.23 17.80 -14.35
N PHE A 283 -9.93 18.08 -13.09
CA PHE A 283 -10.68 17.66 -11.91
C PHE A 283 -11.21 18.82 -11.08
N THR A 284 -11.16 20.05 -11.60
CA THR A 284 -11.61 21.24 -10.88
C THR A 284 -13.13 21.35 -10.83
N ALA A 285 -13.68 21.90 -9.75
CA ALA A 285 -15.11 22.16 -9.62
C ALA A 285 -15.63 23.25 -10.57
N GLY A 286 -14.76 24.20 -10.92
CA GLY A 286 -15.04 25.26 -11.87
C GLY A 286 -14.49 24.99 -13.27
N LEU A 287 -14.78 25.91 -14.19
CA LEU A 287 -14.11 26.04 -15.50
C LEU A 287 -14.20 24.80 -16.41
N GLY A 288 -15.19 23.93 -16.17
CA GLY A 288 -15.51 22.77 -17.01
C GLY A 288 -14.84 21.46 -16.60
N GLY A 289 -14.12 21.41 -15.48
CA GLY A 289 -13.54 20.18 -14.95
C GLY A 289 -14.59 19.17 -14.45
N ASN A 290 -14.17 17.91 -14.29
CA ASN A 290 -15.04 16.82 -13.83
C ASN A 290 -14.47 16.15 -12.58
N LEU A 291 -15.09 16.42 -11.44
CA LEU A 291 -14.70 15.85 -10.15
C LEU A 291 -14.77 14.31 -10.14
N MET A 292 -15.79 13.74 -10.79
CA MET A 292 -16.04 12.30 -10.80
C MET A 292 -15.00 11.54 -11.64
N LEU A 293 -14.39 12.20 -12.63
CA LEU A 293 -13.36 11.61 -13.47
C LEU A 293 -12.14 11.20 -12.65
N TYR A 294 -11.75 12.01 -11.65
CA TYR A 294 -10.66 11.64 -10.75
C TYR A 294 -10.99 10.36 -9.99
N THR A 295 -12.18 10.28 -9.38
CA THR A 295 -12.60 9.12 -8.60
C THR A 295 -12.60 7.85 -9.44
N ASP A 296 -13.10 7.93 -10.67
CA ASP A 296 -13.07 6.81 -11.60
C ASP A 296 -11.63 6.37 -11.93
N LEU A 297 -10.77 7.30 -12.39
CA LEU A 297 -9.38 7.00 -12.74
C LEU A 297 -8.54 6.50 -11.56
N PHE A 298 -8.75 7.06 -10.37
CA PHE A 298 -8.06 6.61 -9.16
C PHE A 298 -8.46 5.17 -8.82
N TRP A 299 -9.75 4.82 -8.87
CA TRP A 299 -10.19 3.48 -8.52
C TRP A 299 -9.93 2.43 -9.61
N ILE A 300 -9.83 2.83 -10.88
CA ILE A 300 -9.30 1.96 -11.95
C ILE A 300 -7.92 1.41 -11.57
N TRP A 301 -7.08 2.20 -10.88
CA TRP A 301 -5.86 1.69 -10.25
C TRP A 301 -6.13 1.05 -8.88
N GLY A 302 -6.89 1.74 -8.02
CA GLY A 302 -6.95 1.46 -6.59
C GLY A 302 -7.52 0.10 -6.25
N HIS A 303 -8.48 -0.41 -7.04
CA HIS A 303 -9.00 -1.74 -6.79
C HIS A 303 -8.10 -2.87 -7.31
N PRO A 304 -7.50 -2.80 -8.50
CA PRO A 304 -6.41 -3.70 -8.85
C PRO A 304 -5.27 -3.69 -7.82
N GLU A 305 -4.92 -2.53 -7.25
CA GLU A 305 -3.89 -2.44 -6.20
C GLU A 305 -4.22 -3.30 -4.97
N VAL A 306 -5.47 -3.36 -4.50
CA VAL A 306 -5.77 -4.23 -3.35
C VAL A 306 -5.53 -5.71 -3.65
N TYR A 307 -5.65 -6.14 -4.91
CA TYR A 307 -5.27 -7.48 -5.34
C TYR A 307 -3.76 -7.65 -5.55
N PHE A 308 -3.07 -6.59 -5.99
CA PHE A 308 -1.61 -6.55 -5.99
C PHE A 308 -1.05 -6.87 -4.59
N LEU A 309 -1.72 -6.41 -3.53
CA LEU A 309 -1.32 -6.70 -2.13
C LEU A 309 -1.73 -8.09 -1.65
N VAL A 310 -2.96 -8.55 -1.94
CA VAL A 310 -3.47 -9.79 -1.33
C VAL A 310 -2.98 -11.06 -2.03
N LEU A 311 -2.67 -11.00 -3.34
CA LEU A 311 -2.23 -12.18 -4.09
C LEU A 311 -0.91 -12.77 -3.56
N PRO A 312 0.15 -12.00 -3.30
CA PRO A 312 1.38 -12.55 -2.71
C PRO A 312 1.15 -13.11 -1.31
N ALA A 313 0.27 -12.48 -0.51
CA ALA A 313 -0.13 -13.01 0.80
C ALA A 313 -0.78 -14.40 0.67
N PHE A 314 -1.67 -14.57 -0.32
CA PHE A 314 -2.20 -15.90 -0.65
C PHE A 314 -1.11 -16.87 -1.11
N GLY A 315 -0.10 -16.40 -1.83
CA GLY A 315 1.08 -17.18 -2.17
C GLY A 315 1.80 -17.71 -0.94
N ILE A 316 2.09 -16.82 0.02
CA ILE A 316 2.74 -17.16 1.29
C ILE A 316 1.95 -18.22 2.05
N LEU A 317 0.64 -18.03 2.23
CA LEU A 317 -0.23 -19.02 2.88
C LEU A 317 -0.19 -20.37 2.16
N SER A 318 -0.14 -20.35 0.83
CA SER A 318 -0.02 -21.56 0.00
C SER A 318 1.32 -22.28 0.11
N GLU A 319 2.39 -21.66 0.63
CA GLU A 319 3.65 -22.33 0.91
C GLU A 319 3.72 -22.80 2.38
N ILE A 320 3.22 -21.99 3.33
CA ILE A 320 3.22 -22.33 4.77
C ILE A 320 2.32 -23.54 5.05
N ILE A 321 1.08 -23.51 4.56
CA ILE A 321 0.06 -24.50 4.96
C ILE A 321 0.44 -25.93 4.56
N PRO A 322 0.88 -26.23 3.32
CA PRO A 322 1.34 -27.58 2.94
C PRO A 322 2.51 -28.09 3.78
N VAL A 323 3.48 -27.22 4.09
CA VAL A 323 4.68 -27.57 4.85
C VAL A 323 4.31 -28.01 6.26
N PHE A 324 3.53 -27.21 6.98
CA PHE A 324 3.14 -27.51 8.37
C PHE A 324 1.93 -28.42 8.50
N ALA A 325 1.29 -28.79 7.39
CA ALA A 325 0.31 -29.87 7.33
C ALA A 325 0.92 -31.22 6.88
N GLU A 326 2.22 -31.24 6.53
CA GLU A 326 2.95 -32.39 5.98
C GLU A 326 2.22 -33.05 4.79
N LYS A 327 1.57 -32.23 3.95
CA LYS A 327 0.73 -32.71 2.84
C LYS A 327 0.86 -31.78 1.63
N PRO A 328 0.96 -32.32 0.39
CA PRO A 328 0.94 -31.49 -0.81
C PRO A 328 -0.31 -30.61 -0.87
N LEU A 329 -0.17 -29.42 -1.47
CA LEU A 329 -1.28 -28.49 -1.65
C LEU A 329 -2.39 -29.15 -2.47
N PHE A 330 -3.60 -29.18 -1.91
CA PHE A 330 -4.78 -29.67 -2.61
C PHE A 330 -5.17 -28.70 -3.73
N GLY A 331 -5.47 -29.24 -4.92
CA GLY A 331 -5.97 -28.43 -6.04
C GLY A 331 -4.96 -27.44 -6.61
N TYR A 332 -3.73 -27.86 -6.89
CA TYR A 332 -2.70 -26.98 -7.48
C TYR A 332 -3.19 -26.21 -8.73
N ILE A 333 -3.78 -26.91 -9.71
CA ILE A 333 -4.27 -26.27 -10.94
C ILE A 333 -5.40 -25.28 -10.63
N THR A 334 -6.32 -25.64 -9.72
CA THR A 334 -7.43 -24.76 -9.34
C THR A 334 -6.95 -23.56 -8.54
N MET A 335 -5.88 -23.68 -7.75
CA MET A 335 -5.21 -22.55 -7.09
C MET A 335 -4.62 -21.56 -8.09
N VAL A 336 -3.92 -22.05 -9.11
CA VAL A 336 -3.35 -21.19 -10.16
C VAL A 336 -4.46 -20.53 -10.97
N ALA A 337 -5.47 -21.29 -11.40
CA ALA A 337 -6.61 -20.74 -12.12
C ALA A 337 -7.37 -19.68 -11.30
N ALA A 338 -7.62 -19.93 -10.01
CA ALA A 338 -8.25 -18.95 -9.12
C ALA A 338 -7.42 -17.67 -8.98
N THR A 339 -6.09 -17.79 -8.90
CA THR A 339 -5.16 -16.65 -8.83
C THR A 339 -5.30 -15.74 -10.06
N PHE A 340 -5.28 -16.32 -11.27
CA PHE A 340 -5.44 -15.53 -12.49
C PHE A 340 -6.88 -15.05 -12.73
N ALA A 341 -7.89 -15.78 -12.25
CA ALA A 341 -9.27 -15.31 -12.28
C ALA A 341 -9.44 -14.04 -11.44
N ILE A 342 -8.85 -14.01 -10.23
CA ILE A 342 -8.84 -12.79 -9.38
C ILE A 342 -8.11 -11.65 -10.11
N ALA A 343 -6.92 -11.92 -10.65
CA ALA A 343 -6.16 -10.90 -11.36
C ALA A 343 -6.91 -10.35 -12.59
N GLY A 344 -7.62 -11.19 -13.34
CA GLY A 344 -8.44 -10.77 -14.48
C GLY A 344 -9.66 -9.95 -14.07
N ILE A 345 -10.44 -10.45 -13.11
CA ILE A 345 -11.68 -9.78 -12.65
C ILE A 345 -11.36 -8.46 -11.93
N SER A 346 -10.16 -8.29 -11.37
CA SER A 346 -9.74 -7.03 -10.73
C SER A 346 -9.95 -5.79 -11.62
N TRP A 347 -9.86 -5.97 -12.93
CA TRP A 347 -10.05 -4.94 -13.96
C TRP A 347 -11.50 -4.69 -14.35
N SER A 348 -12.49 -5.25 -13.66
CA SER A 348 -13.92 -5.09 -13.99
C SER A 348 -14.81 -4.76 -12.80
N VAL A 349 -14.23 -4.29 -11.69
CA VAL A 349 -14.95 -4.18 -10.41
C VAL A 349 -14.79 -2.82 -9.71
N TRP A 350 -13.92 -1.93 -10.20
CA TRP A 350 -13.50 -0.71 -9.49
C TRP A 350 -14.63 0.25 -9.10
N LEU A 351 -15.73 0.29 -9.85
CA LEU A 351 -16.84 1.21 -9.58
C LEU A 351 -17.53 0.96 -8.23
N HIS A 352 -17.37 -0.22 -7.64
CA HIS A 352 -17.98 -0.49 -6.33
C HIS A 352 -17.47 0.43 -5.21
N HIS A 353 -16.37 1.16 -5.41
CA HIS A 353 -15.89 2.16 -4.45
C HIS A 353 -16.68 3.47 -4.48
N PHE A 354 -17.62 3.62 -5.40
CA PHE A 354 -18.38 4.86 -5.57
C PHE A 354 -19.80 4.63 -6.10
N TYR A 355 -20.46 3.55 -5.66
CA TYR A 355 -21.89 3.34 -5.95
C TYR A 355 -22.75 4.55 -5.60
N THR A 356 -22.40 5.24 -4.52
CA THR A 356 -23.02 6.45 -3.98
C THR A 356 -22.88 7.69 -4.87
N MET A 357 -22.10 7.65 -5.95
CA MET A 357 -21.89 8.79 -6.85
C MET A 357 -22.90 8.89 -8.00
N GLY A 358 -24.04 8.18 -7.90
CA GLY A 358 -25.20 8.42 -8.76
C GLY A 358 -25.12 7.78 -10.15
N ALA A 359 -24.28 6.77 -10.35
CA ALA A 359 -24.30 5.97 -11.57
C ALA A 359 -25.66 5.27 -11.75
N GLY A 360 -26.04 5.02 -13.01
CA GLY A 360 -27.32 4.40 -13.34
C GLY A 360 -27.46 2.98 -12.77
N PRO A 361 -28.71 2.50 -12.53
CA PRO A 361 -28.95 1.22 -11.86
C PRO A 361 -28.35 0.01 -12.60
N TYR A 362 -28.33 0.05 -13.94
CA TYR A 362 -27.72 -1.02 -14.74
C TYR A 362 -26.19 -1.10 -14.56
N VAL A 363 -25.52 0.05 -14.43
CA VAL A 363 -24.07 0.12 -14.18
C VAL A 363 -23.78 -0.44 -12.79
N ASN A 364 -24.49 0.03 -11.76
CA ASN A 364 -24.30 -0.46 -10.39
C ASN A 364 -24.57 -1.97 -10.28
N THR A 365 -25.59 -2.48 -10.98
CA THR A 365 -25.90 -3.92 -11.00
C THR A 365 -24.80 -4.73 -11.68
N PHE A 366 -24.25 -4.24 -12.80
CA PHE A 366 -23.13 -4.90 -13.48
C PHE A 366 -21.91 -5.03 -12.55
N PHE A 367 -21.50 -3.92 -11.94
CA PHE A 367 -20.34 -3.91 -11.04
C PHE A 367 -20.60 -4.70 -9.75
N SER A 368 -21.84 -4.76 -9.26
CA SER A 368 -22.22 -5.58 -8.12
C SER A 368 -22.02 -7.07 -8.42
N ILE A 369 -22.55 -7.55 -9.54
CA ILE A 369 -22.38 -8.93 -9.98
C ILE A 369 -20.90 -9.25 -10.20
N ALA A 370 -20.17 -8.37 -10.92
CA ALA A 370 -18.75 -8.55 -11.18
C ALA A 370 -17.93 -8.65 -9.89
N THR A 371 -18.24 -7.82 -8.88
CA THR A 371 -17.55 -7.82 -7.58
C THR A 371 -17.85 -9.11 -6.80
N MET A 372 -19.11 -9.55 -6.79
CA MET A 372 -19.49 -10.81 -6.14
C MET A 372 -18.82 -12.03 -6.79
N LEU A 373 -18.57 -12.00 -8.10
CA LEU A 373 -17.86 -13.08 -8.80
C LEU A 373 -16.45 -13.31 -8.28
N VAL A 374 -15.78 -12.31 -7.71
CA VAL A 374 -14.45 -12.49 -7.08
C VAL A 374 -14.50 -13.38 -5.84
N GLY A 375 -15.65 -13.48 -5.19
CA GLY A 375 -15.87 -14.38 -4.07
C GLY A 375 -15.67 -15.86 -4.44
N ILE A 376 -15.97 -16.24 -5.68
CA ILE A 376 -15.86 -17.63 -6.16
C ILE A 376 -14.40 -18.12 -6.21
N PRO A 377 -13.46 -17.50 -6.95
CA PRO A 377 -12.07 -17.95 -6.97
C PRO A 377 -11.41 -17.81 -5.59
N THR A 378 -11.75 -16.79 -4.80
CA THR A 378 -11.27 -16.67 -3.42
C THR A 378 -11.74 -17.84 -2.56
N GLY A 379 -13.02 -18.22 -2.66
CA GLY A 379 -13.59 -19.38 -1.99
C GLY A 379 -12.90 -20.69 -2.39
N VAL A 380 -12.61 -20.90 -3.68
CA VAL A 380 -11.83 -22.06 -4.15
C VAL A 380 -10.48 -22.15 -3.43
N LYS A 381 -9.77 -21.02 -3.26
CA LYS A 381 -8.50 -21.02 -2.52
C LYS A 381 -8.68 -21.42 -1.05
N VAL A 382 -9.71 -20.89 -0.38
CA VAL A 382 -10.06 -21.22 1.01
C VAL A 382 -10.32 -22.72 1.17
N PHE A 383 -11.16 -23.30 0.32
CA PHE A 383 -11.43 -24.74 0.37
C PHE A 383 -10.20 -25.58 0.05
N ASN A 384 -9.36 -25.16 -0.90
CA ASN A 384 -8.11 -25.85 -1.19
C ASN A 384 -7.14 -25.85 0.01
N TRP A 385 -6.99 -24.74 0.72
CA TRP A 385 -6.22 -24.69 1.97
C TRP A 385 -6.82 -25.58 3.05
N LEU A 386 -8.15 -25.56 3.22
CA LEU A 386 -8.85 -26.41 4.18
C LEU A 386 -8.63 -27.90 3.87
N PHE A 387 -8.76 -28.32 2.62
CA PHE A 387 -8.51 -29.70 2.20
C PHE A 387 -7.03 -30.09 2.25
N THR A 388 -6.12 -29.12 2.18
CA THR A 388 -4.69 -29.34 2.43
C THR A 388 -4.44 -29.65 3.91
N MET A 389 -5.09 -28.94 4.83
CA MET A 389 -5.01 -29.24 6.27
C MET A 389 -5.78 -30.52 6.65
N TYR A 390 -6.89 -30.82 5.96
CA TYR A 390 -7.71 -32.00 6.22
C TYR A 390 -6.92 -33.30 6.01
N ARG A 391 -6.91 -34.14 7.05
CA ARG A 391 -6.11 -35.39 7.12
C ARG A 391 -4.60 -35.17 6.95
N GLY A 392 -4.10 -33.94 7.11
CA GLY A 392 -2.69 -33.64 7.29
C GLY A 392 -2.27 -33.83 8.76
N ARG A 393 -0.96 -33.70 9.02
CA ARG A 393 -0.40 -33.66 10.38
C ARG A 393 -0.03 -32.22 10.69
N LEU A 394 -0.91 -31.52 11.40
CA LEU A 394 -0.73 -30.11 11.70
C LEU A 394 0.30 -29.91 12.82
N THR A 395 1.38 -29.21 12.49
CA THR A 395 2.36 -28.73 13.48
C THR A 395 2.14 -27.23 13.70
N PHE A 396 1.63 -26.85 14.88
CA PHE A 396 1.30 -25.46 15.22
C PHE A 396 2.51 -24.65 15.68
N THR A 397 3.48 -24.45 14.79
CA THR A 397 4.55 -23.45 14.94
C THR A 397 4.04 -22.04 14.62
N THR A 398 4.85 -21.02 14.90
CA THR A 398 4.52 -19.61 14.65
C THR A 398 4.02 -19.34 13.22
N PRO A 399 4.68 -19.82 12.13
CA PRO A 399 4.16 -19.63 10.77
C PRO A 399 2.76 -20.21 10.56
N MET A 400 2.48 -21.40 11.10
CA MET A 400 1.18 -22.05 10.95
C MET A 400 0.08 -21.33 11.74
N LEU A 401 0.41 -20.82 12.94
CA LEU A 401 -0.53 -20.00 13.73
C LEU A 401 -0.91 -18.71 12.99
N TRP A 402 0.07 -18.02 12.42
CA TRP A 402 -0.19 -16.85 11.57
C TRP A 402 -1.03 -17.20 10.34
N ALA A 403 -0.75 -18.34 9.69
CA ALA A 403 -1.52 -18.77 8.53
C ALA A 403 -2.99 -19.07 8.86
N VAL A 404 -3.26 -19.78 9.97
CA VAL A 404 -4.63 -20.07 10.42
C VAL A 404 -5.36 -18.80 10.86
N GLY A 405 -4.69 -17.89 11.57
CA GLY A 405 -5.24 -16.58 11.91
C GLY A 405 -5.56 -15.73 10.68
N GLY A 406 -4.69 -15.77 9.67
CA GLY A 406 -4.92 -15.12 8.38
C GLY A 406 -6.15 -15.69 7.67
N LEU A 407 -6.31 -17.01 7.62
CA LEU A 407 -7.51 -17.66 7.07
C LEU A 407 -8.80 -17.23 7.79
N PHE A 408 -8.76 -17.09 9.12
CA PHE A 408 -9.89 -16.60 9.88
C PHE A 408 -10.27 -15.15 9.51
N LEU A 409 -9.27 -14.26 9.43
CA LEU A 409 -9.46 -12.87 8.99
C LEU A 409 -9.99 -12.78 7.56
N LEU A 410 -9.52 -13.64 6.66
CA LEU A 410 -10.01 -13.74 5.28
C LEU A 410 -11.49 -14.09 5.23
N LEU A 411 -11.97 -15.00 6.08
CA LEU A 411 -13.38 -15.38 6.10
C LEU A 411 -14.27 -14.22 6.54
N ILE A 412 -13.88 -13.49 7.60
CA ILE A 412 -14.65 -12.34 8.11
C ILE A 412 -14.58 -11.16 7.13
N GLY A 413 -13.38 -10.82 6.67
CA GLY A 413 -13.15 -9.76 5.69
C GLY A 413 -13.87 -10.07 4.37
N GLY A 414 -13.75 -11.29 3.86
CA GLY A 414 -14.43 -11.72 2.64
C GLY A 414 -15.96 -11.66 2.75
N MET A 415 -16.53 -12.14 3.86
CA MET A 415 -17.97 -12.10 4.09
C MET A 415 -18.51 -10.66 4.12
N THR A 416 -17.84 -9.76 4.87
CA THR A 416 -18.23 -8.35 4.93
C THR A 416 -18.03 -7.63 3.59
N GLY A 417 -17.04 -8.04 2.79
CA GLY A 417 -16.81 -7.50 1.45
C GLY A 417 -17.90 -7.88 0.47
N VAL A 418 -18.41 -9.12 0.54
CA VAL A 418 -19.57 -9.53 -0.26
C VAL A 418 -20.83 -8.73 0.10
N MET A 419 -20.98 -8.30 1.36
CA MET A 419 -22.06 -7.39 1.76
C MET A 419 -21.89 -6.00 1.10
N LEU A 420 -20.68 -5.43 1.13
CA LEU A 420 -20.37 -4.15 0.48
C LEU A 420 -20.45 -4.21 -1.05
N ALA A 421 -20.31 -5.38 -1.66
CA ALA A 421 -20.51 -5.57 -3.09
C ALA A 421 -21.97 -5.33 -3.53
N ASN A 422 -22.93 -5.25 -2.60
CA ASN A 422 -24.33 -4.96 -2.86
C ASN A 422 -24.61 -3.45 -2.74
N PRO A 423 -24.94 -2.74 -3.83
CA PRO A 423 -25.23 -1.30 -3.79
C PRO A 423 -26.33 -0.90 -2.80
N ALA A 424 -27.34 -1.76 -2.58
CA ALA A 424 -28.43 -1.47 -1.65
C ALA A 424 -27.95 -1.45 -0.19
N ILE A 425 -26.95 -2.28 0.15
CA ILE A 425 -26.30 -2.24 1.44
C ILE A 425 -25.30 -1.08 1.47
N ASP A 426 -24.47 -0.95 0.42
CA ASP A 426 -23.43 0.08 0.36
C ASP A 426 -24.01 1.49 0.56
N TYR A 427 -25.15 1.84 -0.03
CA TYR A 427 -25.80 3.14 0.22
C TYR A 427 -26.03 3.47 1.70
N THR A 428 -26.15 2.48 2.57
CA THR A 428 -26.37 2.68 4.01
C THR A 428 -25.07 2.70 4.83
N VAL A 429 -24.02 2.01 4.36
CA VAL A 429 -22.77 1.81 5.13
C VAL A 429 -21.53 2.41 4.46
N HIS A 430 -21.67 3.00 3.28
CA HIS A 430 -20.61 3.66 2.55
C HIS A 430 -19.94 4.72 3.43
N ASN A 431 -18.60 4.72 3.48
CA ASN A 431 -17.77 5.57 4.34
C ASN A 431 -18.06 5.51 5.85
N SER A 432 -18.89 4.57 6.32
CA SER A 432 -19.04 4.31 7.75
C SER A 432 -17.87 3.49 8.30
N VAL A 433 -17.83 3.33 9.63
CA VAL A 433 -16.85 2.45 10.29
C VAL A 433 -16.95 0.98 9.85
N PHE A 434 -18.06 0.56 9.25
CA PHE A 434 -18.21 -0.79 8.68
C PHE A 434 -17.26 -1.03 7.50
N LEU A 435 -17.12 -0.05 6.60
CA LEU A 435 -16.17 -0.10 5.49
C LEU A 435 -14.74 -0.22 6.00
N ILE A 436 -14.39 0.59 7.01
CA ILE A 436 -13.08 0.59 7.66
C ILE A 436 -12.82 -0.79 8.27
N ALA A 437 -13.77 -1.36 9.02
CA ALA A 437 -13.64 -2.67 9.64
C ALA A 437 -13.43 -3.79 8.61
N HIS A 438 -14.24 -3.81 7.55
CA HIS A 438 -14.09 -4.76 6.45
C HIS A 438 -12.68 -4.73 5.86
N PHE A 439 -12.22 -3.54 5.45
CA PHE A 439 -10.94 -3.38 4.78
C PHE A 439 -9.77 -3.72 5.72
N HIS A 440 -9.86 -3.33 6.99
CA HIS A 440 -8.83 -3.66 7.98
C HIS A 440 -8.73 -5.18 8.23
N CYS A 441 -9.83 -5.94 8.20
CA CYS A 441 -9.74 -7.41 8.23
C CYS A 441 -8.95 -7.97 7.05
N MET A 442 -9.18 -7.45 5.84
CA MET A 442 -8.46 -7.87 4.62
C MET A 442 -6.97 -7.48 4.66
N VAL A 443 -6.63 -6.29 5.14
CA VAL A 443 -5.23 -5.85 5.28
C VAL A 443 -4.51 -6.57 6.42
N LEU A 444 -5.19 -6.85 7.53
CA LEU A 444 -4.63 -7.64 8.62
C LEU A 444 -4.32 -9.08 8.18
N LEU A 445 -5.14 -9.68 7.32
CA LEU A 445 -4.80 -10.95 6.67
C LEU A 445 -3.44 -10.88 5.96
N ILE A 446 -3.15 -9.80 5.24
CA ILE A 446 -1.87 -9.61 4.55
C ILE A 446 -0.73 -9.50 5.57
N ALA A 447 -0.93 -8.72 6.64
CA ALA A 447 0.04 -8.62 7.72
C ALA A 447 0.31 -9.99 8.38
N PHE A 448 -0.73 -10.79 8.63
CA PHE A 448 -0.61 -12.15 9.17
C PHE A 448 0.19 -13.05 8.23
N ALA A 449 -0.05 -12.99 6.91
CA ALA A 449 0.76 -13.73 5.95
C ALA A 449 2.23 -13.27 6.00
N ILE A 450 2.50 -11.96 6.03
CA ILE A 450 3.85 -11.41 6.15
C ILE A 450 4.56 -11.94 7.40
N PHE A 451 3.94 -11.86 8.59
CA PHE A 451 4.53 -12.35 9.83
C PHE A 451 4.63 -13.87 9.90
N GLY A 452 3.87 -14.60 9.10
CA GLY A 452 4.07 -16.03 8.91
C GLY A 452 5.28 -16.38 8.05
N ALA A 453 5.68 -15.48 7.14
CA ALA A 453 6.82 -15.69 6.23
C ALA A 453 8.17 -15.26 6.80
N VAL A 454 8.18 -14.23 7.66
CA VAL A 454 9.36 -13.74 8.39
C VAL A 454 9.61 -14.61 9.61
#